data_AF-A0A6B1AHZ2-F1
#
_entry.id   AF-A0A6B1AHZ2-F1
#
_cell.length_a   1.000
_cell.length_b   1.000
_cell.length_c   1.000
_cell.angle_alpha   90.00
_cell.angle_beta   90.00
_cell.angle_gamma   90.00
#
_symmetry.space_group_name_H-M   'P 1'
#
loop_
_entity.id
_entity.type
_entity.pdbx_description
1 polymer ?
#
loop_
_entity_poly.entity_id
_entity_poly.type
_entity_poly.pdbx_seq_one_letter_code
_entity_poly.pdbx_strand_id
1 'polypeptide(L)'
;MRRAPNEIILRPLFTEKTSTSLQSEGTDGVGRRLQARIDRGEVEPRPKYTFEVAPDANKIEIRRAFEAIFEGRRVTSVRTMNVRGKKKRMGRTMGRRPHWKKAIIEVADGPVDVLEGA
;
A
#
# COMPACT_ATOMS: atom_id res chain seq x y z
N MET A 1 24.37 7.04 0.08
CA MET A 1 23.79 7.56 -1.18
C MET A 1 22.29 7.75 -0.97
N ARG A 2 21.74 8.93 -1.29
CA ARG A 2 20.30 9.18 -1.24
C ARG A 2 19.70 8.73 -2.58
N ARG A 3 18.69 7.85 -2.55
CA ARG A 3 17.95 7.45 -3.76
C ARG A 3 16.89 8.48 -4.07
N ALA A 4 16.54 8.60 -5.34
CA ALA A 4 15.45 9.47 -5.74
C ALA A 4 14.09 8.86 -5.31
N PRO A 5 13.09 9.67 -4.92
CA PRO A 5 11.79 9.15 -4.47
C PRO A 5 11.09 8.22 -5.47
N ASN A 6 11.20 8.53 -6.76
CA ASN A 6 10.66 7.75 -7.88
C ASN A 6 11.38 6.41 -8.10
N GLU A 7 12.61 6.24 -7.62
CA GLU A 7 13.27 4.91 -7.63
C GLU A 7 12.73 4.01 -6.52
N ILE A 8 12.16 4.59 -5.46
CA ILE A 8 11.64 3.86 -4.30
C ILE A 8 10.20 3.44 -4.55
N ILE A 9 9.34 4.37 -4.99
CA ILE A 9 7.94 4.10 -5.33
C ILE A 9 7.84 3.93 -6.84
N LEU A 10 7.54 2.70 -7.28
CA LEU A 10 7.57 2.35 -8.70
C LEU A 10 6.21 2.56 -9.38
N ARG A 11 5.11 2.18 -8.71
CA ARG A 11 3.74 2.38 -9.24
C ARG A 11 2.66 2.15 -8.18
N PRO A 12 1.47 2.77 -8.33
CA PRO A 12 0.30 2.43 -7.54
C PRO A 12 -0.31 1.07 -7.92
N LEU A 13 -0.97 0.42 -6.96
CA LEU A 13 -1.67 -0.83 -7.17
C LEU A 13 -3.18 -0.67 -7.03
N PHE A 14 -3.88 -0.74 -8.15
CA PHE A 14 -5.34 -0.73 -8.20
C PHE A 14 -5.86 -2.17 -8.21
N THR A 15 -6.42 -2.61 -7.09
CA THR A 15 -7.06 -3.92 -6.92
C THR A 15 -8.37 -3.73 -6.18
N GLU A 16 -9.30 -4.68 -6.28
CA GLU A 16 -10.55 -4.64 -5.51
C GLU A 16 -10.31 -4.46 -4.01
N LYS A 17 -9.23 -5.04 -3.46
CA LYS A 17 -8.85 -4.86 -2.05
C LYS A 17 -8.27 -3.48 -1.76
N THR A 18 -7.72 -2.80 -2.76
CA THR A 18 -7.35 -1.39 -2.65
C THR A 18 -8.62 -0.54 -2.45
N SER A 19 -9.72 -0.86 -3.15
CA SER A 19 -11.02 -0.24 -2.93
C SER A 19 -11.76 -0.73 -1.68
N THR A 20 -11.69 -2.02 -1.30
CA THR A 20 -12.28 -2.56 -0.06
C THR A 20 -11.62 -1.99 1.18
N SER A 21 -10.36 -1.59 1.11
CA SER A 21 -9.70 -0.88 2.22
C SER A 21 -10.29 0.51 2.49
N LEU A 22 -11.12 1.03 1.58
CA LEU A 22 -11.91 2.26 1.73
C LEU A 22 -13.34 1.97 2.20
N GLN A 23 -13.83 0.74 2.07
CA GLN A 23 -15.20 0.32 2.40
C GLN A 23 -15.20 -1.16 2.79
N SER A 24 -14.98 -1.48 4.07
CA SER A 24 -15.19 -2.85 4.55
C SER A 24 -16.24 -2.86 5.65
N GLU A 25 -17.50 -2.81 5.24
CA GLU A 25 -18.54 -3.55 5.96
C GLU A 25 -18.41 -5.02 5.55
N GLY A 26 -17.61 -5.78 6.29
CA GLY A 26 -17.59 -7.25 6.19
C GLY A 26 -18.59 -7.84 7.18
N THR A 27 -19.43 -8.78 6.74
CA THR A 27 -20.50 -9.42 7.52
C THR A 27 -20.00 -10.39 8.61
N ASP A 28 -18.68 -10.51 8.78
CA ASP A 28 -18.04 -11.43 9.72
C ASP A 28 -18.06 -10.91 11.17
N GLY A 29 -18.06 -11.82 12.16
CA GLY A 29 -18.02 -11.47 13.60
C GLY A 29 -16.78 -10.67 14.03
N VAL A 30 -15.68 -10.74 13.28
CA VAL A 30 -14.48 -9.92 13.49
C VAL A 30 -14.69 -8.47 13.02
N GLY A 31 -15.43 -8.29 11.92
CA GLY A 31 -15.82 -6.98 11.38
C GLY A 31 -16.74 -6.22 12.35
N ARG A 32 -17.74 -6.91 12.92
CA ARG A 32 -18.67 -6.32 13.92
C ARG A 32 -17.97 -5.73 15.15
N ARG A 33 -16.92 -6.37 15.67
CA ARG A 33 -16.17 -5.83 16.83
C ARG A 33 -15.35 -4.60 16.47
N LEU A 34 -14.81 -4.51 15.25
CA LEU A 34 -14.08 -3.34 14.80
C LEU A 34 -15.05 -2.18 14.52
N GLN A 35 -16.20 -2.48 13.89
CA GLN A 35 -17.26 -1.51 13.63
C GLN A 35 -17.78 -0.90 14.93
N ALA A 36 -18.09 -1.73 15.94
CA ALA A 36 -18.49 -1.25 17.26
C ALA A 36 -17.43 -0.38 17.97
N ARG A 37 -16.14 -0.47 17.61
CA ARG A 37 -15.08 0.42 18.13
C ARG A 37 -15.02 1.74 17.37
N ILE A 38 -15.28 1.70 16.07
CA ILE A 38 -15.44 2.90 15.24
C ILE A 38 -16.69 3.68 15.69
N ASP A 39 -17.82 3.00 15.88
CA ASP A 39 -19.10 3.59 16.31
C ASP A 39 -19.01 4.18 17.73
N ARG A 40 -18.17 3.61 18.60
CA ARG A 40 -17.84 4.16 19.94
C ARG A 40 -16.81 5.29 19.92
N GLY A 41 -16.29 5.67 18.75
CA GLY A 41 -15.29 6.74 18.60
C GLY A 41 -13.89 6.38 19.10
N GLU A 42 -13.59 5.10 19.34
CA GLU A 42 -12.27 4.67 19.83
C GLU A 42 -11.23 4.62 18.70
N VAL A 43 -11.65 4.43 17.45
CA VAL A 43 -10.77 4.21 16.30
C VAL A 43 -11.33 4.90 15.06
N GLU A 44 -10.61 5.89 14.55
CA GLU A 44 -10.93 6.54 13.27
C GLU A 44 -10.41 5.74 12.07
N PRO A 45 -11.24 5.46 11.04
CA PRO A 45 -10.79 4.78 9.84
C PRO A 45 -9.89 5.70 9.01
N ARG A 46 -8.63 5.28 8.83
CA ARG A 46 -7.66 6.01 8.01
C ARG A 46 -7.55 5.44 6.60
N PRO A 47 -7.40 6.30 5.57
CA PRO A 47 -7.20 5.86 4.20
C PRO A 47 -5.87 5.12 4.06
N LYS A 48 -5.89 4.04 3.28
CA LYS A 48 -4.73 3.19 3.01
C LYS A 48 -4.50 3.09 1.51
N TYR A 49 -3.27 3.38 1.11
CA TYR A 49 -2.82 3.29 -0.28
C TYR A 49 -1.84 2.15 -0.44
N THR A 50 -1.89 1.48 -1.59
CA THR A 50 -1.00 0.35 -1.87
C THR A 50 -0.14 0.63 -3.09
N PHE A 51 1.17 0.42 -2.95
CA PHE A 51 2.17 0.64 -4.00
C PHE A 51 3.05 -0.59 -4.20
N GLU A 52 3.57 -0.71 -5.41
CA GLU A 52 4.76 -1.50 -5.68
C GLU A 52 5.99 -0.61 -5.47
N VAL A 53 6.93 -1.11 -4.68
CA VAL A 53 8.13 -0.40 -4.28
C VAL A 53 9.38 -1.22 -4.60
N ALA A 54 10.54 -0.57 -4.63
CA ALA A 54 11.80 -1.23 -4.85
C ALA A 54 12.03 -2.37 -3.82
N PRO A 55 12.53 -3.54 -4.27
CA PRO A 55 12.64 -4.74 -3.43
C PRO A 55 13.64 -4.60 -2.28
N ASP A 56 14.51 -3.61 -2.32
CA ASP A 56 15.53 -3.29 -1.32
C ASP A 56 15.19 -2.04 -0.48
N ALA A 57 14.09 -1.33 -0.78
CA ALA A 57 13.69 -0.14 -0.03
C ALA A 57 13.28 -0.42 1.43
N ASN A 58 13.73 0.43 2.35
CA ASN A 58 13.36 0.39 3.77
C ASN A 58 12.08 1.19 4.06
N LYS A 59 11.41 0.89 5.18
CA LYS A 59 10.16 1.59 5.58
C LYS A 59 10.35 3.10 5.77
N ILE A 60 11.52 3.51 6.27
CA ILE A 60 11.87 4.93 6.47
C ILE A 60 12.04 5.63 5.12
N GLU A 61 12.65 4.96 4.15
CA GLU A 61 12.85 5.50 2.80
C GLU A 61 11.51 5.63 2.05
N ILE A 62 10.65 4.61 2.15
CA ILE A 62 9.30 4.65 1.55
C ILE A 62 8.48 5.80 2.13
N ARG A 63 8.55 6.02 3.45
CA ARG A 63 7.87 7.15 4.09
C ARG A 63 8.33 8.49 3.52
N ARG A 64 9.65 8.71 3.49
CA ARG A 64 10.23 9.96 2.97
C ARG A 64 9.94 10.16 1.49
N ALA A 65 10.02 9.10 0.68
CA ALA A 65 9.72 9.14 -0.74
C ALA A 65 8.25 9.49 -0.99
N PHE A 66 7.34 8.90 -0.23
CA PHE A 66 5.92 9.19 -0.32
C PHE A 66 5.62 10.65 0.06
N GLU A 67 6.15 11.13 1.20
CA GLU A 67 6.00 12.52 1.65
C GLU A 67 6.61 13.53 0.65
N ALA A 68 7.64 13.13 -0.11
CA ALA A 68 8.26 13.96 -1.13
C ALA A 68 7.50 13.98 -2.47
N ILE A 69 6.87 12.88 -2.88
CA ILE A 69 6.07 12.81 -4.11
C ILE A 69 4.69 13.45 -3.90
N PHE A 70 4.09 13.20 -2.74
CA PHE A 70 2.77 13.69 -2.37
C PHE A 70 2.93 14.82 -1.35
N GLU A 71 3.29 16.00 -1.84
CA GLU A 71 3.49 17.20 -1.01
C GLU A 71 2.26 17.47 -0.14
N GLY A 72 2.49 17.82 1.14
CA GLY A 72 1.43 18.18 2.09
C GLY A 72 0.69 17.01 2.74
N ARG A 73 1.15 15.75 2.60
CA ARG A 73 0.51 14.58 3.23
C ARG A 73 1.38 13.94 4.30
N ARG A 74 0.82 13.69 5.48
CA ARG A 74 1.53 13.05 6.59
C ARG A 74 1.25 11.55 6.64
N VAL A 75 2.32 10.75 6.57
CA VAL A 75 2.23 9.29 6.73
C VAL A 75 2.11 8.92 8.21
N THR A 76 1.11 8.13 8.54
CA THR A 76 0.94 7.56 9.89
C THR A 76 1.77 6.29 10.04
N SER A 77 1.59 5.34 9.12
CA SER A 77 2.27 4.05 9.20
C SER A 77 2.58 3.47 7.81
N VAL A 78 3.67 2.71 7.74
CA VAL A 78 4.06 1.97 6.53
C VAL A 78 4.18 0.49 6.86
N ARG A 79 3.45 -0.33 6.11
CA ARG A 79 3.52 -1.79 6.17
C ARG A 79 4.07 -2.30 4.85
N THR A 80 5.02 -3.22 4.90
CA THR A 80 5.69 -3.76 3.72
C THR A 80 5.58 -5.27 3.71
N MET A 81 5.45 -5.86 2.53
CA MET A 81 5.47 -7.30 2.35
C MET A 81 6.19 -7.69 1.05
N ASN A 82 6.96 -8.77 1.09
CA ASN A 82 7.63 -9.30 -0.09
C ASN A 82 6.71 -10.29 -0.81
N VAL A 83 6.31 -9.97 -2.04
CA VAL A 83 5.43 -10.80 -2.84
C VAL A 83 6.27 -11.74 -3.70
N ARG A 84 6.02 -13.04 -3.55
CA ARG A 84 6.73 -14.05 -4.32
C ARG A 84 6.22 -14.11 -5.76
N GLY A 85 7.14 -13.98 -6.71
CA GLY A 85 6.82 -14.18 -8.12
C GLY A 85 6.29 -15.58 -8.38
N LYS A 86 5.23 -15.69 -9.18
CA LYS A 86 4.60 -16.97 -9.54
C LYS A 86 5.43 -17.69 -10.60
N LYS A 87 5.59 -19.01 -10.46
CA LYS A 87 6.10 -19.86 -11.55
C LYS A 87 5.06 -19.88 -12.67
N LYS A 88 5.51 -19.70 -13.91
CA LYS A 88 4.65 -19.64 -15.10
C LYS A 88 5.34 -20.38 -16.24
N ARG A 89 4.57 -21.18 -16.98
CA ARG A 89 5.04 -21.88 -18.17
C ARG A 89 4.81 -21.01 -19.39
N MET A 90 5.81 -20.91 -20.25
CA MET A 90 5.70 -20.28 -21.57
C MET A 90 6.14 -21.32 -22.61
N GLY A 91 5.17 -21.95 -23.27
CA GLY A 91 5.43 -23.05 -24.21
C GLY A 91 6.14 -24.22 -23.53
N ARG A 92 7.36 -24.55 -23.99
CA ARG A 92 8.16 -25.66 -23.45
C ARG A 92 8.93 -25.30 -22.18
N THR A 93 9.17 -24.02 -21.90
CA THR A 93 10.02 -23.57 -20.80
C THR A 93 9.22 -23.17 -19.56
N MET A 94 9.70 -23.53 -18.38
CA MET A 94 9.18 -23.07 -17.09
C MET A 94 10.00 -21.88 -16.58
N GLY A 95 9.38 -20.71 -16.48
CA GLY A 95 9.98 -19.50 -15.93
C GLY A 95 9.32 -19.07 -14.62
N ARG A 96 9.82 -17.99 -14.02
CA ARG A 96 9.23 -17.36 -12.84
C ARG A 96 9.14 -15.86 -13.05
N ARG A 97 8.00 -15.27 -12.65
CA ARG A 97 7.88 -13.81 -12.59
C ARG A 97 8.83 -13.24 -11.53
N PRO A 98 9.31 -12.00 -11.68
CA PRO A 98 10.15 -11.37 -10.67
C PRO A 98 9.42 -11.24 -9.33
N HIS A 99 10.22 -11.29 -8.27
CA HIS A 99 9.80 -10.92 -6.93
C HIS A 99 9.65 -9.41 -6.85
N TRP A 100 8.68 -8.94 -6.06
CA TRP A 100 8.46 -7.51 -5.87
C TRP A 100 8.02 -7.24 -4.43
N LYS A 101 8.15 -6.00 -3.99
CA LYS A 101 7.75 -5.58 -2.65
C LYS A 101 6.49 -4.72 -2.74
N LYS A 102 5.49 -5.06 -1.94
CA LYS A 102 4.26 -4.29 -1.78
C LYS A 102 4.39 -3.44 -0.53
N ALA A 103 4.04 -2.15 -0.65
CA ALA A 103 3.89 -1.25 0.48
C ALA A 103 2.42 -0.86 0.64
N ILE A 104 1.92 -0.90 1.87
CA ILE A 104 0.63 -0.37 2.29
C ILE A 104 0.94 0.83 3.20
N ILE A 105 0.52 2.01 2.77
CA ILE A 105 0.82 3.30 3.39
C ILE A 105 -0.49 3.86 3.95
N GLU A 106 -0.49 4.13 5.25
CA GLU A 106 -1.61 4.73 5.96
C GLU A 106 -1.34 6.23 6.13
N VAL A 107 -2.27 7.06 5.66
CA VAL A 107 -2.14 8.52 5.67
C VAL A 107 -3.03 9.09 6.77
N ALA A 108 -2.56 10.15 7.43
CA ALA A 108 -3.33 10.84 8.48
C ALA A 108 -4.42 11.72 7.88
N ASP A 109 -4.10 12.38 6.77
CA ASP A 109 -4.95 13.32 6.08
C ASP A 109 -5.87 12.59 5.09
N GLY A 110 -6.98 13.23 4.69
CA GLY A 110 -8.06 12.64 3.87
C GLY A 110 -7.63 12.08 2.50
N PRO A 111 -8.56 11.79 1.57
CA PRO A 111 -8.23 11.11 0.33
C PRO A 111 -7.14 11.84 -0.47
N VAL A 112 -6.11 11.10 -0.87
CA VAL A 112 -5.05 11.46 -1.81
C VAL A 112 -5.45 11.00 -3.20
N ASP A 113 -5.34 11.88 -4.18
CA ASP A 113 -5.45 11.49 -5.59
C ASP A 113 -4.12 10.87 -6.04
N VAL A 114 -4.13 9.58 -6.32
CA VAL A 114 -2.93 8.79 -6.63
C VAL A 114 -2.66 8.73 -8.14
N LEU A 115 -3.58 9.27 -8.96
CA LEU A 115 -3.51 9.19 -10.42
C LEU A 115 -2.59 10.25 -11.03
N GLU A 116 -2.38 11.38 -10.36
CA GLU A 116 -1.62 12.51 -10.92
C GLU A 116 -0.11 12.45 -10.68
N GLY A 117 0.38 11.56 -9.79
CA GLY A 117 1.77 11.54 -9.32
C GLY A 117 2.60 10.30 -9.67
N ALA A 118 2.19 9.50 -10.66
CA ALA A 118 2.83 8.23 -11.03
C ALA A 118 3.61 8.29 -12.34
#